data_AF-A0A2G6HXN7-F1
#
_entry.id   AF-A0A2G6HXN7-F1
#
_cell.length_a   1.000
_cell.length_b   1.000
_cell.length_c   1.000
_cell.angle_alpha   90.00
_cell.angle_beta   90.00
_cell.angle_gamma   90.00
#
_symmetry.space_group_name_H-M   'P 1'
#
loop_
_entity.id
_entity.type
_entity.pdbx_description
1 polymer ?
#
loop_
_entity_poly.entity_id
_entity_poly.type
_entity_poly.pdbx_seq_one_letter_code
_entity_poly.pdbx_strand_id
1 'polypeptide(L)'
;MYIFFSFLFTITTLSGNTPVMNKENAKPLEGIRIMIDPGHGDTALYDFFRVGPAGEREEWINLRVANYLKELLIQRGATVFMTRESDKDVGLGGRAALASIHKCDLFIAIHHNGCLYDTLDYPLVYFWGNAEENPASVDLALILVEEMKKQMTFEQQEGGSAYSDFLIYSRGTSVLRNTVALMPGIIGEGGFFTNPAGEKRLQSEVYNLKEAEVYVDALLKYAAKGLPKATPAKEPSDLFLEEKDSIQFKLQDGLGGHAFKEQEFKVLQGQQEVPCSWDHQSGILTVKPQIKDHKVITLRVFGRNQRGNALHPKEFHYKTVNYQQWHTLEDWKKAFEQGEMQFAQLKHAVKAKNTQAIRLHSEEALHFFRLSLELQHANPVARKAEVGILDCLVIQSQFLNKDLSEEIAKQKSRLAAFYPIQTQTQDN
;
A
#
# COMPACT_ATOMS: atom_id res chain seq x y z
N MET A 1 -53.64 -54.33 -51.99
CA MET A 1 -53.02 -55.53 -51.41
C MET A 1 -51.81 -55.08 -50.60
N TYR A 2 -51.82 -55.31 -49.28
CA TYR A 2 -50.79 -55.08 -48.23
C TYR A 2 -50.30 -53.63 -47.97
N ILE A 3 -50.78 -52.95 -46.91
CA ILE A 3 -50.30 -52.90 -45.50
C ILE A 3 -48.88 -52.33 -45.37
N PHE A 4 -48.74 -51.15 -44.74
CA PHE A 4 -47.53 -50.78 -44.00
C PHE A 4 -47.88 -50.10 -42.67
N PHE A 5 -47.21 -50.59 -41.62
CA PHE A 5 -47.44 -50.35 -40.21
C PHE A 5 -47.00 -48.95 -39.75
N SER A 6 -47.77 -48.42 -38.80
CA SER A 6 -47.44 -47.26 -37.95
C SER A 6 -46.38 -47.63 -36.91
N PHE A 7 -45.40 -46.75 -36.71
CA PHE A 7 -44.63 -46.67 -35.47
C PHE A 7 -44.67 -45.22 -34.98
N LEU A 8 -45.38 -45.00 -33.88
CA LEU A 8 -45.43 -43.75 -33.13
C LEU A 8 -44.30 -43.80 -32.10
N PHE A 9 -43.26 -42.98 -32.24
CA PHE A 9 -42.29 -42.74 -31.18
C PHE A 9 -42.68 -41.45 -30.44
N THR A 10 -43.20 -41.60 -29.23
CA THR A 10 -43.49 -40.49 -28.33
C THR A 10 -42.18 -40.02 -27.70
N ILE A 11 -41.61 -38.91 -28.17
CA ILE A 11 -40.52 -38.23 -27.46
C ILE A 11 -41.17 -37.21 -26.50
N THR A 12 -41.25 -37.58 -25.24
CA THR A 12 -41.59 -36.66 -24.16
C THR A 12 -40.36 -35.80 -23.86
N THR A 13 -40.28 -34.59 -24.43
CA THR A 13 -39.26 -33.62 -24.04
C THR A 13 -39.63 -33.01 -22.70
N LEU A 14 -38.97 -33.46 -21.62
CA LEU A 14 -38.94 -32.75 -20.35
C LEU A 14 -38.22 -31.41 -20.55
N SER A 15 -38.97 -30.32 -20.49
CA SER A 15 -38.45 -28.96 -20.47
C SER A 15 -37.76 -28.68 -19.14
N GLY A 16 -36.47 -28.99 -19.05
CA GLY A 16 -35.59 -28.46 -18.02
C GLY A 16 -35.09 -27.08 -18.45
N ASN A 17 -35.71 -26.01 -17.95
CA ASN A 17 -35.12 -24.68 -17.99
C ASN A 17 -33.92 -24.65 -17.04
N THR A 18 -32.73 -25.01 -17.52
CA THR A 18 -31.49 -24.56 -16.90
C THR A 18 -31.27 -23.10 -17.33
N PRO A 19 -31.15 -22.14 -16.40
CA PRO A 19 -30.76 -20.79 -16.78
C PRO A 19 -29.31 -20.88 -17.26
N VAL A 20 -29.11 -20.68 -18.56
CA VAL A 20 -27.80 -20.35 -19.12
C VAL A 20 -27.44 -18.98 -18.53
N MET A 21 -26.69 -18.98 -17.43
CA MET A 21 -26.12 -17.77 -16.84
C MET A 21 -25.31 -17.07 -17.93
N ASN A 22 -25.80 -15.91 -18.35
CA ASN A 22 -25.20 -15.09 -19.39
C ASN A 22 -23.82 -14.60 -18.87
N LYS A 23 -22.73 -15.23 -19.34
CA LYS A 23 -21.35 -14.93 -18.92
C LYS A 23 -20.91 -13.49 -19.25
N GLU A 24 -21.64 -12.79 -20.11
CA GLU A 24 -21.34 -11.42 -20.55
C GLU A 24 -21.68 -10.33 -19.51
N ASN A 25 -22.50 -10.62 -18.49
CA ASN A 25 -22.87 -9.65 -17.45
C ASN A 25 -22.16 -9.88 -16.10
N ALA A 26 -21.21 -10.81 -16.02
CA ALA A 26 -20.43 -10.99 -14.80
C ALA A 26 -19.54 -9.76 -14.57
N LYS A 27 -19.62 -9.16 -13.38
CA LYS A 27 -18.70 -8.13 -12.90
C LYS A 27 -17.67 -8.75 -11.95
N PRO A 28 -16.69 -9.52 -12.45
CA PRO A 28 -15.79 -10.32 -11.63
C PRO A 28 -14.91 -9.50 -10.68
N LEU A 29 -14.77 -8.20 -10.91
CA LEU A 29 -13.99 -7.29 -10.07
C LEU A 29 -14.88 -6.36 -9.22
N GLU A 30 -16.18 -6.63 -9.13
CA GLU A 30 -17.10 -5.85 -8.32
C GLU A 30 -16.65 -5.79 -6.86
N GLY A 31 -16.65 -4.57 -6.31
CA GLY A 31 -16.20 -4.32 -4.93
C GLY A 31 -14.68 -4.23 -4.75
N ILE A 32 -13.87 -4.44 -5.79
CA ILE A 32 -12.42 -4.26 -5.75
C ILE A 32 -12.06 -2.83 -6.15
N ARG A 33 -11.30 -2.15 -5.29
CA ARG A 33 -10.79 -0.79 -5.53
C ARG A 33 -9.34 -0.84 -5.97
N ILE A 34 -9.01 -0.32 -7.15
CA ILE A 34 -7.66 -0.43 -7.73
C ILE A 34 -7.11 0.96 -7.96
N MET A 35 -5.92 1.24 -7.43
CA MET A 35 -5.15 2.42 -7.80
C MET A 35 -4.21 2.06 -8.96
N ILE A 36 -4.32 2.79 -10.06
CA ILE A 36 -3.39 2.72 -11.19
C ILE A 36 -2.46 3.93 -11.12
N ASP A 37 -1.16 3.69 -11.16
CA ASP A 37 -0.13 4.72 -11.14
C ASP A 37 0.65 4.70 -12.47
N PRO A 38 0.29 5.54 -13.46
CA PRO A 38 1.14 5.72 -14.62
C PRO A 38 2.43 6.42 -14.17
N GLY A 39 3.55 5.71 -14.25
CA GLY A 39 4.85 6.19 -13.82
C GLY A 39 5.23 7.53 -14.45
N HIS A 40 5.99 8.35 -13.73
CA HIS A 40 6.49 9.67 -14.21
C HIS A 40 5.37 10.66 -14.56
N GLY A 41 5.65 11.60 -15.46
CA GLY A 41 4.73 12.65 -15.91
C GLY A 41 5.39 14.03 -15.91
N ASP A 42 5.26 14.76 -17.01
CA ASP A 42 5.79 16.12 -17.22
C ASP A 42 7.29 16.25 -16.96
N THR A 43 8.07 15.22 -17.32
CA THR A 43 9.53 15.19 -17.08
C THR A 43 10.36 15.66 -18.28
N ALA A 44 9.72 15.95 -19.42
CA ALA A 44 10.39 16.23 -20.69
C ALA A 44 11.41 17.38 -20.65
N LEU A 45 11.23 18.35 -19.76
CA LEU A 45 12.12 19.51 -19.64
C LEU A 45 13.39 19.26 -18.82
N TYR A 46 13.42 18.21 -17.98
CA TYR A 46 14.51 17.98 -17.03
C TYR A 46 15.03 16.54 -16.98
N ASP A 47 14.38 15.60 -17.67
CA ASP A 47 14.79 14.21 -17.75
C ASP A 47 14.94 13.75 -19.20
N PHE A 48 16.20 13.68 -19.63
CA PHE A 48 16.58 13.28 -20.97
C PHE A 48 16.94 11.79 -21.07
N PHE A 49 16.80 11.02 -19.99
CA PHE A 49 17.20 9.60 -19.96
C PHE A 49 16.02 8.63 -20.16
N ARG A 50 14.78 9.11 -20.00
CA ARG A 50 13.55 8.33 -20.20
C ARG A 50 12.95 8.45 -21.60
N VAL A 51 13.82 8.49 -22.60
CA VAL A 51 13.47 8.64 -24.00
C VAL A 51 14.14 7.55 -24.83
N GLY A 52 13.36 6.88 -25.68
CA GLY A 52 13.86 5.89 -26.63
C GLY A 52 14.57 6.54 -27.83
N PRO A 53 15.27 5.73 -28.66
CA PRO A 53 16.06 6.23 -29.77
C PRO A 53 15.27 6.99 -30.86
N ALA A 54 13.97 6.74 -31.00
CA ALA A 54 13.06 7.44 -31.91
C ALA A 54 12.27 8.58 -31.24
N GLY A 55 12.51 8.86 -29.95
CA GLY A 55 11.93 9.98 -29.22
C GLY A 55 10.70 9.64 -28.39
N GLU A 56 10.30 8.37 -28.30
CA GLU A 56 9.18 7.96 -27.44
C GLU A 56 9.58 8.07 -25.97
N ARG A 57 8.70 8.63 -25.13
CA ARG A 57 8.99 8.85 -23.71
C ARG A 57 8.22 7.89 -22.82
N GLU A 58 8.87 7.42 -21.76
CA GLU A 58 8.32 6.44 -20.83
C GLU A 58 6.97 6.90 -20.24
N GLU A 59 6.88 8.17 -19.80
CA GLU A 59 5.67 8.75 -19.21
C GLU A 59 4.46 8.73 -20.17
N TRP A 60 4.69 8.79 -21.48
CA TRP A 60 3.64 8.76 -22.50
C TRP A 60 3.12 7.34 -22.70
N ILE A 61 4.03 6.36 -22.80
CA ILE A 61 3.68 4.95 -22.90
C ILE A 61 2.88 4.53 -21.66
N ASN A 62 3.41 4.83 -20.48
CA ASN A 62 2.77 4.53 -19.19
C ASN A 62 1.35 5.08 -19.11
N LEU A 63 1.14 6.33 -19.55
CA LEU A 63 -0.18 6.97 -19.54
C LEU A 63 -1.16 6.32 -20.51
N ARG A 64 -0.73 5.96 -21.74
CA ARG A 64 -1.58 5.30 -22.72
C ARG A 64 -2.08 3.95 -22.20
N VAL A 65 -1.17 3.10 -21.72
CA VAL A 65 -1.52 1.77 -21.16
C VAL A 65 -2.45 1.92 -19.96
N ALA A 66 -2.16 2.86 -19.06
CA ALA A 66 -2.97 3.07 -17.86
C ALA A 66 -4.40 3.54 -18.16
N ASN A 67 -4.59 4.40 -19.17
CA ASN A 67 -5.91 4.84 -19.61
C ASN A 67 -6.72 3.66 -20.19
N TYR A 68 -6.11 2.82 -21.04
CA TYR A 68 -6.78 1.60 -21.51
C TYR A 68 -7.13 0.65 -20.36
N LEU A 69 -6.20 0.44 -19.42
CA LEU A 69 -6.41 -0.43 -18.28
C LEU A 69 -7.56 0.05 -17.40
N LYS A 70 -7.66 1.36 -17.14
CA LYS A 70 -8.76 1.96 -16.38
C LYS A 70 -10.11 1.60 -16.99
N GLU A 71 -10.30 1.85 -18.28
CA GLU A 71 -11.58 1.61 -18.95
C GLU A 71 -11.95 0.12 -18.93
N LEU A 72 -10.98 -0.76 -19.22
CA LEU A 72 -11.21 -2.21 -19.22
C LEU A 72 -11.56 -2.78 -17.83
N LEU A 73 -10.96 -2.25 -16.77
CA LEU A 73 -11.25 -2.66 -15.39
C LEU A 73 -12.61 -2.14 -14.90
N ILE A 74 -12.98 -0.92 -15.25
CA ILE A 74 -14.32 -0.36 -14.96
C ILE A 74 -15.40 -1.22 -15.61
N GLN A 75 -15.20 -1.62 -16.88
CA GLN A 75 -16.13 -2.53 -17.58
C GLN A 75 -16.29 -3.88 -16.86
N ARG A 76 -15.28 -4.33 -16.10
CA ARG A 76 -15.28 -5.57 -15.31
C ARG A 76 -15.78 -5.39 -13.87
N GLY A 77 -16.23 -4.18 -13.52
CA GLY A 77 -16.85 -3.86 -12.23
C GLY A 77 -15.93 -3.29 -11.16
N ALA A 78 -14.63 -3.12 -11.44
CA ALA A 78 -13.71 -2.53 -10.48
C ALA A 78 -14.01 -1.03 -10.27
N THR A 79 -13.74 -0.53 -9.07
CA THR A 79 -13.63 0.92 -8.84
C THR A 79 -12.18 1.32 -9.07
N VAL A 80 -11.92 2.09 -10.12
CA VAL A 80 -10.55 2.46 -10.51
C VAL A 80 -10.26 3.92 -10.19
N PHE A 81 -9.10 4.16 -9.59
CA PHE A 81 -8.53 5.49 -9.38
C PHE A 81 -7.19 5.58 -10.11
N MET A 82 -6.83 6.77 -10.57
CA MET A 82 -5.53 7.04 -11.19
C MET A 82 -4.77 8.11 -10.40
N THR A 83 -3.46 7.96 -10.28
CA THR A 83 -2.61 9.03 -9.69
C THR A 83 -2.55 10.25 -10.61
N ARG A 84 -2.56 10.03 -11.93
CA ARG A 84 -2.69 11.05 -12.98
C ARG A 84 -3.48 10.52 -14.17
N GLU A 85 -4.22 11.41 -14.83
CA GLU A 85 -4.99 11.11 -16.07
C GLU A 85 -4.46 11.91 -17.27
N SER A 86 -3.41 12.69 -17.06
CA SER A 86 -2.72 13.51 -18.07
C SER A 86 -1.20 13.43 -17.86
N ASP A 87 -0.43 13.99 -18.78
CA ASP A 87 1.02 14.15 -18.60
C ASP A 87 1.28 15.29 -17.60
N LYS A 88 1.38 14.94 -16.31
CA LYS A 88 1.62 15.85 -15.19
C LYS A 88 2.38 15.14 -14.09
N ASP A 89 3.24 15.85 -13.37
CA ASP A 89 3.85 15.31 -12.16
C ASP A 89 2.87 15.36 -10.96
N VAL A 90 2.91 14.31 -10.14
CA VAL A 90 2.12 14.12 -8.91
C VAL A 90 3.02 14.05 -7.68
N GLY A 91 4.33 13.85 -7.87
CA GLY A 91 5.28 13.58 -6.80
C GLY A 91 5.08 12.19 -6.18
N LEU A 92 6.18 11.58 -5.72
CA LEU A 92 6.16 10.21 -5.19
C LEU A 92 5.29 10.06 -3.92
N GLY A 93 5.23 11.08 -3.07
CA GLY A 93 4.39 11.09 -1.86
C GLY A 93 2.89 11.18 -2.19
N GLY A 94 2.51 11.99 -3.19
CA GLY A 94 1.13 12.17 -3.63
C GLY A 94 0.51 10.86 -4.15
N ARG A 95 1.29 10.07 -4.90
CA ARG A 95 0.86 8.77 -5.46
C ARG A 95 0.38 7.80 -4.37
N ALA A 96 1.17 7.64 -3.31
CA ALA A 96 0.80 6.77 -2.18
C ALA A 96 -0.34 7.35 -1.33
N ALA A 97 -0.37 8.68 -1.14
CA ALA A 97 -1.43 9.35 -0.39
C ALA A 97 -2.80 9.15 -1.04
N LEU A 98 -2.90 9.24 -2.38
CA LEU A 98 -4.13 8.99 -3.11
C LEU A 98 -4.64 7.55 -2.89
N ALA A 99 -3.75 6.56 -2.93
CA ALA A 99 -4.09 5.15 -2.72
C ALA A 99 -4.69 4.93 -1.33
N SER A 100 -4.13 5.60 -0.31
CA SER A 100 -4.61 5.60 1.07
C SER A 100 -5.96 6.30 1.24
N ILE A 101 -6.12 7.51 0.71
CA ILE A 101 -7.37 8.29 0.77
C ILE A 101 -8.53 7.50 0.15
N HIS A 102 -8.26 6.87 -0.98
CA HIS A 102 -9.24 6.04 -1.68
C HIS A 102 -9.29 4.61 -1.14
N LYS A 103 -8.62 4.26 -0.03
CA LYS A 103 -8.68 2.93 0.61
C LYS A 103 -8.63 1.79 -0.41
N CYS A 104 -7.71 1.87 -1.38
CA CYS A 104 -7.68 0.90 -2.47
C CYS A 104 -7.22 -0.48 -1.95
N ASP A 105 -7.65 -1.54 -2.63
CA ASP A 105 -7.31 -2.92 -2.32
C ASP A 105 -6.02 -3.37 -3.00
N LEU A 106 -5.67 -2.76 -4.13
CA LEU A 106 -4.47 -3.03 -4.92
C LEU A 106 -3.86 -1.73 -5.43
N PHE A 107 -2.53 -1.72 -5.57
CA PHE A 107 -1.77 -0.64 -6.20
C PHE A 107 -0.98 -1.19 -7.39
N ILE A 108 -1.23 -0.66 -8.59
CA ILE A 108 -0.63 -1.11 -9.85
C ILE A 108 0.10 0.07 -10.48
N ALA A 109 1.43 0.09 -10.38
CA ALA A 109 2.25 1.03 -11.12
C ALA A 109 2.61 0.46 -12.49
N ILE A 110 2.47 1.29 -13.53
CA ILE A 110 2.79 0.95 -14.92
C ILE A 110 4.01 1.76 -15.33
N HIS A 111 5.05 1.03 -15.71
CA HIS A 111 6.34 1.54 -16.14
C HIS A 111 6.83 0.78 -17.38
N HIS A 112 7.86 1.33 -18.01
CA HIS A 112 8.60 0.67 -19.07
C HIS A 112 10.09 0.88 -18.80
N ASN A 113 10.86 -0.21 -18.84
CA ASN A 113 12.26 -0.17 -18.46
C ASN A 113 13.12 0.64 -19.44
N GLY A 114 14.25 1.11 -18.93
CA GLY A 114 15.36 1.60 -19.72
C GLY A 114 16.67 0.99 -19.25
N CYS A 115 17.60 0.77 -20.19
CA CYS A 115 18.95 0.33 -19.89
C CYS A 115 19.97 1.12 -20.72
N LEU A 116 21.21 1.19 -20.24
CA LEU A 116 22.34 1.72 -21.03
C LEU A 116 22.63 0.89 -22.29
N TYR A 117 22.18 -0.36 -22.32
CA TYR A 117 22.25 -1.23 -23.48
C TYR A 117 20.91 -1.25 -24.21
N ASP A 118 20.94 -1.12 -25.53
CA ASP A 118 19.79 -1.11 -26.42
C ASP A 118 19.31 -2.53 -26.80
N THR A 119 19.92 -3.56 -26.23
CA THR A 119 19.64 -4.95 -26.58
C THR A 119 18.60 -5.61 -25.69
N LEU A 120 18.38 -5.13 -24.46
CA LEU A 120 17.46 -5.77 -23.51
C LEU A 120 16.01 -5.48 -23.88
N ASP A 121 15.17 -6.50 -23.88
CA ASP A 121 13.75 -6.40 -24.13
C ASP A 121 13.04 -7.65 -23.57
N TYR A 122 12.46 -7.52 -22.38
CA TYR A 122 11.64 -8.52 -21.66
C TYR A 122 10.81 -7.83 -20.57
N PRO A 123 9.73 -8.44 -20.05
CA PRO A 123 8.92 -7.84 -19.00
C PRO A 123 9.55 -8.08 -17.63
N LEU A 124 9.46 -7.11 -16.72
CA LEU A 124 9.81 -7.28 -15.31
C LEU A 124 8.62 -6.88 -14.44
N VAL A 125 8.46 -7.51 -13.28
CA VAL A 125 7.47 -7.06 -12.29
C VAL A 125 8.12 -6.94 -10.93
N TYR A 126 8.09 -5.76 -10.34
CA TYR A 126 8.68 -5.51 -9.03
C TYR A 126 7.63 -5.54 -7.92
N PHE A 127 8.00 -6.13 -6.79
CA PHE A 127 7.28 -6.05 -5.52
C PHE A 127 8.20 -5.46 -4.44
N TRP A 128 7.61 -4.89 -3.39
CA TRP A 128 8.40 -4.30 -2.31
C TRP A 128 9.04 -5.36 -1.41
N GLY A 129 10.34 -5.23 -1.16
CA GLY A 129 11.03 -5.88 -0.06
C GLY A 129 11.19 -7.40 -0.20
N ASN A 130 11.31 -8.10 0.93
CA ASN A 130 11.49 -9.55 0.95
C ASN A 130 10.17 -10.25 0.57
N ALA A 131 10.26 -11.27 -0.29
CA ALA A 131 9.11 -12.06 -0.74
C ALA A 131 8.29 -12.66 0.42
N GLU A 132 8.93 -13.04 1.52
CA GLU A 132 8.26 -13.60 2.69
C GLU A 132 7.49 -12.55 3.52
N GLU A 133 7.87 -11.27 3.40
CA GLU A 133 7.21 -10.15 4.09
C GLU A 133 6.06 -9.56 3.29
N ASN A 134 6.01 -9.78 1.97
CA ASN A 134 4.99 -9.23 1.09
C ASN A 134 4.41 -10.28 0.10
N PRO A 135 3.95 -11.44 0.60
CA PRO A 135 3.58 -12.57 -0.25
C PRO A 135 2.38 -12.28 -1.17
N ALA A 136 1.46 -11.41 -0.75
CA ALA A 136 0.31 -11.04 -1.58
C ALA A 136 0.72 -10.26 -2.84
N SER A 137 1.72 -9.39 -2.75
CA SER A 137 2.28 -8.69 -3.92
C SER A 137 3.09 -9.64 -4.80
N VAL A 138 3.81 -10.61 -4.20
CA VAL A 138 4.55 -11.64 -4.94
C VAL A 138 3.60 -12.49 -5.78
N ASP A 139 2.49 -12.95 -5.20
CA ASP A 139 1.49 -13.74 -5.92
C ASP A 139 0.94 -12.98 -7.13
N LEU A 140 0.62 -11.70 -6.97
CA LEU A 140 0.15 -10.85 -8.07
C LEU A 140 1.24 -10.60 -9.11
N ALA A 141 2.48 -10.35 -8.68
CA ALA A 141 3.61 -10.09 -9.55
C ALA A 141 3.94 -11.29 -10.44
N LEU A 142 3.92 -12.51 -9.86
CA LEU A 142 4.15 -13.75 -10.58
C LEU A 142 3.06 -13.98 -11.64
N ILE A 143 1.79 -13.77 -11.29
CA ILE A 143 0.69 -13.89 -12.25
C ILE A 143 0.88 -12.88 -13.40
N LEU A 144 1.17 -11.61 -13.10
CA LEU A 144 1.33 -10.60 -14.14
C LEU A 144 2.47 -10.92 -15.10
N VAL A 145 3.65 -11.26 -14.58
CA VAL A 145 4.81 -11.53 -15.45
C VAL A 145 4.60 -12.78 -16.29
N GLU A 146 3.91 -13.80 -15.77
CA GLU A 146 3.54 -14.98 -16.55
C GLU A 146 2.58 -14.62 -17.70
N GLU A 147 1.59 -13.77 -17.45
CA GLU A 147 0.68 -13.31 -18.51
C GLU A 147 1.38 -12.43 -19.55
N MET A 148 2.28 -11.53 -19.14
CA MET A 148 3.09 -10.74 -20.06
C MET A 148 3.91 -11.65 -20.97
N LYS A 149 4.66 -12.60 -20.41
CA LYS A 149 5.49 -13.54 -21.20
C LYS A 149 4.67 -14.41 -22.14
N LYS A 150 3.46 -14.78 -21.74
CA LYS A 150 2.57 -15.62 -22.54
C LYS A 150 1.94 -14.87 -23.71
N GLN A 151 1.58 -13.61 -23.51
CA GLN A 151 0.67 -12.89 -24.40
C GLN A 151 1.31 -11.74 -25.17
N MET A 152 2.46 -11.24 -24.71
CA MET A 152 3.20 -10.13 -25.34
C MET A 152 4.45 -10.65 -26.03
N THR A 153 4.97 -9.84 -26.96
CA THR A 153 6.17 -10.17 -27.74
C THR A 153 7.36 -9.33 -27.26
N PHE A 154 8.49 -10.00 -27.06
CA PHE A 154 9.76 -9.44 -26.61
C PHE A 154 10.90 -10.09 -27.41
N GLU A 155 11.99 -9.36 -27.68
CA GLU A 155 13.17 -9.91 -28.39
C GLU A 155 13.93 -10.94 -27.54
N GLN A 156 13.93 -10.78 -26.21
CA GLN A 156 14.39 -11.81 -25.29
C GLN A 156 13.29 -12.18 -24.30
N GLN A 157 13.24 -13.45 -23.91
CA GLN A 157 12.31 -13.93 -22.87
C GLN A 157 13.07 -14.41 -21.63
N GLU A 158 14.35 -14.73 -21.81
CA GLU A 158 15.28 -15.13 -20.75
C GLU A 158 15.66 -13.90 -19.92
N GLY A 159 14.98 -13.73 -18.80
CA GLY A 159 15.13 -12.56 -17.90
C GLY A 159 13.80 -12.09 -17.32
N GLY A 160 12.68 -12.38 -18.01
CA GLY A 160 11.37 -11.96 -17.53
C GLY A 160 10.93 -12.74 -16.29
N SER A 161 10.83 -12.04 -15.16
CA SER A 161 10.43 -12.58 -13.86
C SER A 161 9.93 -11.49 -12.90
N ALA A 162 9.41 -11.93 -11.75
CA ALA A 162 9.08 -11.06 -10.63
C ALA A 162 10.30 -10.91 -9.70
N TYR A 163 10.60 -9.68 -9.30
CA TYR A 163 11.79 -9.35 -8.51
C TYR A 163 11.47 -8.45 -7.32
N SER A 164 12.28 -8.56 -6.27
CA SER A 164 12.27 -7.57 -5.19
C SER A 164 12.83 -6.25 -5.72
N ASP A 165 12.15 -5.14 -5.41
CA ASP A 165 12.66 -3.80 -5.70
C ASP A 165 13.90 -3.41 -4.87
N PHE A 166 14.29 -4.25 -3.91
CA PHE A 166 15.56 -4.11 -3.18
C PHE A 166 16.78 -4.34 -4.06
N LEU A 167 16.60 -4.97 -5.23
CA LEU A 167 17.65 -5.08 -6.25
C LEU A 167 17.99 -3.72 -6.89
N ILE A 168 17.07 -2.76 -6.86
CA ILE A 168 17.27 -1.43 -7.43
C ILE A 168 17.62 -0.42 -6.34
N TYR A 169 16.87 -0.43 -5.23
CA TYR A 169 17.04 0.52 -4.13
C TYR A 169 17.06 -0.20 -2.79
N SER A 170 18.05 0.06 -1.93
CA SER A 170 18.20 -0.63 -0.63
C SER A 170 17.00 -0.52 0.32
N ARG A 171 16.05 0.38 0.05
CA ARG A 171 14.79 0.55 0.80
C ARG A 171 13.55 0.38 -0.07
N GLY A 172 13.70 -0.18 -1.26
CA GLY A 172 12.69 -0.31 -2.30
C GLY A 172 12.35 1.01 -3.00
N THR A 173 11.52 0.91 -4.03
CA THR A 173 10.93 2.05 -4.73
C THR A 173 10.06 2.87 -3.79
N SER A 174 9.96 4.18 -4.03
CA SER A 174 9.19 5.06 -3.13
C SER A 174 7.70 4.73 -3.13
N VAL A 175 7.12 4.48 -4.30
CA VAL A 175 5.69 4.18 -4.42
C VAL A 175 5.34 2.89 -3.68
N LEU A 176 6.08 1.79 -3.90
CA LEU A 176 5.78 0.54 -3.22
C LEU A 176 6.10 0.58 -1.72
N ARG A 177 7.20 1.24 -1.31
CA ARG A 177 7.53 1.44 0.11
C ARG A 177 6.43 2.20 0.85
N ASN A 178 5.81 3.18 0.21
CA ASN A 178 4.80 4.02 0.86
C ASN A 178 3.37 3.43 0.76
N THR A 179 3.15 2.38 -0.03
CA THR A 179 1.85 1.69 -0.14
C THR A 179 1.82 0.32 0.54
N VAL A 180 2.97 -0.31 0.80
CA VAL A 180 3.03 -1.68 1.33
C VAL A 180 2.36 -1.84 2.70
N ALA A 181 2.29 -0.80 3.54
CA ALA A 181 1.56 -0.88 4.80
C ALA A 181 0.02 -0.95 4.60
N LEU A 182 -0.46 -0.59 3.41
CA LEU A 182 -1.89 -0.39 3.13
C LEU A 182 -2.49 -1.52 2.29
N MET A 183 -1.76 -1.98 1.27
CA MET A 183 -2.25 -2.94 0.27
C MET A 183 -1.10 -3.69 -0.42
N PRO A 184 -1.38 -4.80 -1.12
CA PRO A 184 -0.49 -5.34 -2.14
C PRO A 184 -0.23 -4.29 -3.23
N GLY A 185 1.02 -4.21 -3.68
CA GLY A 185 1.44 -3.29 -4.71
C GLY A 185 2.53 -3.87 -5.61
N ILE A 186 2.42 -3.60 -6.90
CA ILE A 186 3.41 -4.01 -7.91
C ILE A 186 3.76 -2.86 -8.85
N ILE A 187 4.97 -2.90 -9.41
CA ILE A 187 5.36 -2.12 -10.60
C ILE A 187 5.52 -3.11 -11.74
N GLY A 188 4.73 -3.01 -12.78
CA GLY A 188 4.96 -3.77 -14.01
C GLY A 188 5.75 -2.93 -15.00
N GLU A 189 6.82 -3.52 -15.53
CA GLU A 189 7.68 -2.98 -16.56
C GLU A 189 7.36 -3.69 -17.88
N GLY A 190 6.59 -3.04 -18.75
CA GLY A 190 5.99 -3.62 -19.96
C GLY A 190 6.96 -3.92 -21.12
N GLY A 191 8.27 -3.81 -20.90
CA GLY A 191 9.33 -3.93 -21.91
C GLY A 191 10.36 -2.81 -21.76
N PHE A 192 11.26 -2.67 -22.73
CA PHE A 192 12.34 -1.67 -22.68
C PHE A 192 12.18 -0.61 -23.78
N PHE A 193 12.04 0.66 -23.41
CA PHE A 193 11.96 1.77 -24.38
C PHE A 193 13.32 2.12 -25.01
N THR A 194 14.42 1.66 -24.41
CA THR A 194 15.78 1.85 -24.95
C THR A 194 16.13 0.88 -26.08
N ASN A 195 15.37 -0.22 -26.22
CA ASN A 195 15.51 -1.15 -27.33
C ASN A 195 14.76 -0.62 -28.57
N PRO A 196 15.38 -0.49 -29.77
CA PRO A 196 14.73 0.09 -30.94
C PRO A 196 13.48 -0.68 -31.42
N ALA A 197 13.48 -2.01 -31.35
CA ALA A 197 12.30 -2.81 -31.68
C ALA A 197 11.24 -2.71 -30.58
N GLY A 198 11.65 -2.67 -29.32
CA GLY A 198 10.82 -2.41 -28.14
C GLY A 198 10.10 -1.07 -28.25
N GLU A 199 10.82 0.02 -28.44
CA GLU A 199 10.26 1.37 -28.62
C GLU A 199 9.22 1.41 -29.74
N LYS A 200 9.54 0.83 -30.90
CA LYS A 200 8.60 0.77 -32.04
C LYS A 200 7.32 0.03 -31.69
N ARG A 201 7.38 -1.03 -30.87
CA ARG A 201 6.17 -1.71 -30.37
C ARG A 201 5.43 -0.85 -29.35
N LEU A 202 6.13 -0.17 -28.45
CA LEU A 202 5.54 0.67 -27.40
C LEU A 202 4.87 1.96 -27.92
N GLN A 203 5.23 2.41 -29.14
CA GLN A 203 4.53 3.45 -29.89
C GLN A 203 3.17 2.99 -30.45
N SER A 204 2.91 1.68 -30.54
CA SER A 204 1.68 1.15 -31.11
C SER A 204 0.54 1.17 -30.10
N GLU A 205 -0.52 1.92 -30.40
CA GLU A 205 -1.74 1.91 -29.58
C GLU A 205 -2.36 0.52 -29.44
N VAL A 206 -2.28 -0.31 -30.49
CA VAL A 206 -2.76 -1.70 -30.46
C VAL A 206 -1.95 -2.53 -29.47
N TYR A 207 -0.63 -2.30 -29.40
CA TYR A 207 0.24 -3.00 -28.44
C TYR A 207 0.01 -2.50 -27.00
N ASN A 208 -0.17 -1.18 -26.80
CA ASN A 208 -0.51 -0.64 -25.49
C ASN A 208 -1.88 -1.12 -24.99
N LEU A 209 -2.87 -1.25 -25.88
CA LEU A 209 -4.16 -1.88 -25.55
C LEU A 209 -3.96 -3.34 -25.18
N LYS A 210 -3.14 -4.08 -25.93
CA LYS A 210 -2.84 -5.49 -25.63
C LYS A 210 -2.19 -5.66 -24.26
N GLU A 211 -1.27 -4.78 -23.88
CA GLU A 211 -0.67 -4.77 -22.54
C GLU A 211 -1.73 -4.53 -21.46
N ALA A 212 -2.63 -3.55 -21.66
CA ALA A 212 -3.73 -3.32 -20.73
C ALA A 212 -4.66 -4.55 -20.59
N GLU A 213 -4.94 -5.28 -21.68
CA GLU A 213 -5.68 -6.55 -21.63
C GLU A 213 -4.93 -7.63 -20.82
N VAL A 214 -3.60 -7.66 -20.90
CA VAL A 214 -2.76 -8.58 -20.13
C VAL A 214 -2.84 -8.29 -18.62
N TYR A 215 -2.77 -7.02 -18.23
CA TYR A 215 -3.01 -6.61 -16.84
C TYR A 215 -4.40 -7.03 -16.35
N VAL A 216 -5.42 -6.86 -17.19
CA VAL A 216 -6.78 -7.30 -16.91
C VAL A 216 -6.84 -8.81 -16.67
N ASP A 217 -6.26 -9.62 -17.56
CA ASP A 217 -6.26 -11.08 -17.42
C ASP A 217 -5.55 -11.52 -16.13
N ALA A 218 -4.42 -10.87 -15.81
CA ALA A 218 -3.69 -11.11 -14.56
C ALA A 218 -4.54 -10.78 -13.33
N LEU A 219 -5.20 -9.63 -13.32
CA LEU A 219 -6.07 -9.18 -12.21
C LEU A 219 -7.32 -10.08 -12.08
N LEU A 220 -7.91 -10.53 -13.18
CA LEU A 220 -9.00 -11.50 -13.17
C LEU A 220 -8.55 -12.84 -12.59
N LYS A 221 -7.36 -13.33 -12.97
CA LYS A 221 -6.78 -14.57 -12.42
C LYS A 221 -6.47 -14.45 -10.93
N TYR A 222 -5.95 -13.31 -10.50
CA TYR A 222 -5.69 -13.03 -9.10
C TYR A 222 -7.01 -12.95 -8.30
N ALA A 223 -7.99 -12.18 -8.79
CA ALA A 223 -9.28 -12.02 -8.12
C ALA A 223 -10.11 -13.32 -8.08
N ALA A 224 -10.01 -14.19 -9.09
CA ALA A 224 -10.66 -15.50 -9.09
C ALA A 224 -10.13 -16.43 -7.99
N LYS A 225 -8.91 -16.18 -7.49
CA LYS A 225 -8.37 -16.85 -6.31
C LYS A 225 -8.75 -16.15 -5.01
N GLY A 226 -9.43 -15.01 -5.04
CA GLY A 226 -9.85 -14.22 -3.87
C GLY A 226 -8.76 -13.25 -3.39
N LEU A 227 -9.16 -12.13 -2.79
CA LEU A 227 -8.28 -11.17 -2.10
C LEU A 227 -8.42 -11.37 -0.59
N PRO A 228 -7.59 -12.20 0.06
CA PRO A 228 -7.78 -12.53 1.47
C PRO A 228 -7.45 -11.34 2.38
N LYS A 229 -8.24 -11.17 3.44
CA LYS A 229 -8.10 -10.06 4.39
C LYS A 229 -8.23 -10.56 5.83
N ALA A 230 -7.50 -9.91 6.72
CA ALA A 230 -7.71 -9.97 8.16
C ALA A 230 -8.23 -8.61 8.61
N THR A 231 -9.38 -8.60 9.28
CA THR A 231 -9.98 -7.37 9.84
C THR A 231 -10.08 -7.55 11.35
N PRO A 232 -9.53 -6.66 12.17
CA PRO A 232 -9.62 -6.80 13.61
C PRO A 232 -11.08 -6.67 14.05
N ALA A 233 -11.51 -7.49 15.01
CA ALA A 233 -12.88 -7.47 15.54
C ALA A 233 -13.18 -6.15 16.29
N LYS A 234 -12.14 -5.49 16.80
CA LYS A 234 -12.16 -4.14 17.38
C LYS A 234 -10.99 -3.36 16.81
N GLU A 235 -11.21 -2.11 16.40
CA GLU A 235 -10.14 -1.31 15.85
C GLU A 235 -9.04 -1.08 16.89
N PRO A 236 -7.75 -1.10 16.50
CA PRO A 236 -6.65 -0.93 17.45
C PRO A 236 -6.68 0.43 18.19
N SER A 237 -7.23 1.47 17.56
CA SER A 237 -7.41 2.79 18.19
C SER A 237 -8.44 2.78 19.33
N ASP A 238 -9.34 1.82 19.34
CA ASP A 238 -10.38 1.65 20.37
C ASP A 238 -9.94 0.71 21.51
N LEU A 239 -8.73 0.13 21.43
CA LEU A 239 -8.33 -0.98 22.27
C LEU A 239 -7.03 -0.70 23.04
N PHE A 240 -7.13 -0.77 24.37
CA PHE A 240 -5.99 -0.94 25.26
C PHE A 240 -5.96 -2.39 25.77
N LEU A 241 -4.77 -2.99 25.77
CA LEU A 241 -4.57 -4.41 26.08
C LEU A 241 -3.99 -4.64 27.49
N GLU A 242 -4.67 -5.42 28.32
CA GLU A 242 -4.17 -6.00 29.57
C GLU A 242 -3.45 -7.32 29.31
N GLU A 243 -2.57 -7.78 30.21
CA GLU A 243 -1.74 -8.99 30.02
C GLU A 243 -2.51 -10.25 29.59
N LYS A 244 -3.77 -10.39 29.99
CA LYS A 244 -4.63 -11.53 29.69
C LYS A 244 -5.42 -11.39 28.38
N ASP A 245 -5.37 -10.24 27.73
CA ASP A 245 -6.20 -9.96 26.57
C ASP A 245 -5.75 -10.76 25.35
N SER A 246 -6.74 -11.07 24.52
CA SER A 246 -6.53 -11.67 23.22
C SER A 246 -7.11 -10.77 22.14
N ILE A 247 -6.52 -10.82 20.96
CA ILE A 247 -6.96 -10.04 19.80
C ILE A 247 -7.61 -10.99 18.83
N GLN A 248 -8.79 -10.64 18.35
CA GLN A 248 -9.51 -11.42 17.37
C GLN A 248 -9.48 -10.71 16.01
N PHE A 249 -9.20 -11.48 14.95
CA PHE A 249 -9.32 -11.05 13.57
C PHE A 249 -10.39 -11.87 12.88
N LYS A 250 -11.30 -11.20 12.19
CA LYS A 250 -12.18 -11.83 11.22
C LYS A 250 -11.39 -12.03 9.92
N LEU A 251 -11.24 -13.29 9.53
CA LEU A 251 -10.62 -13.65 8.26
C LEU A 251 -11.67 -13.73 7.16
N GLN A 252 -11.28 -13.28 5.97
CA GLN A 252 -12.07 -13.37 4.76
C GLN A 252 -11.17 -13.91 3.65
N ASP A 253 -11.63 -14.93 2.91
CA ASP A 253 -10.85 -15.51 1.81
C ASP A 253 -10.89 -14.70 0.51
N GLY A 254 -11.74 -13.66 0.48
CA GLY A 254 -11.95 -12.79 -0.66
C GLY A 254 -12.97 -13.30 -1.69
N LEU A 255 -13.68 -14.40 -1.38
CA LEU A 255 -14.72 -15.01 -2.21
C LEU A 255 -16.06 -15.15 -1.45
N GLY A 256 -16.23 -14.38 -0.37
CA GLY A 256 -17.41 -14.41 0.50
C GLY A 256 -17.33 -15.41 1.66
N GLY A 257 -16.26 -16.20 1.73
CA GLY A 257 -16.00 -17.16 2.81
C GLY A 257 -14.82 -16.76 3.69
N HIS A 258 -14.28 -17.76 4.37
CA HIS A 258 -13.12 -17.66 5.25
C HIS A 258 -12.24 -18.91 5.15
N ALA A 259 -12.16 -19.54 3.97
CA ALA A 259 -11.42 -20.78 3.80
C ALA A 259 -9.91 -20.54 3.62
N PHE A 260 -9.12 -20.91 4.63
CA PHE A 260 -7.66 -20.81 4.63
C PHE A 260 -6.96 -22.15 4.86
N LYS A 261 -5.69 -22.20 4.50
CA LYS A 261 -4.80 -23.34 4.77
C LYS A 261 -4.25 -23.24 6.19
N GLU A 262 -4.63 -24.18 7.04
CA GLU A 262 -4.35 -24.14 8.48
C GLU A 262 -2.84 -24.06 8.81
N GLN A 263 -2.00 -24.77 8.07
CA GLN A 263 -0.55 -24.81 8.29
C GLN A 263 0.20 -23.59 7.75
N GLU A 264 -0.47 -22.67 7.07
CA GLU A 264 0.16 -21.48 6.49
C GLU A 264 -0.14 -20.20 7.28
N PHE A 265 -0.78 -20.32 8.45
CA PHE A 265 -1.00 -19.20 9.35
C PHE A 265 0.23 -18.93 10.20
N LYS A 266 0.65 -17.66 10.21
CA LYS A 266 1.57 -17.12 11.22
C LYS A 266 1.12 -15.73 11.61
N VAL A 267 1.25 -15.39 12.88
CA VAL A 267 1.06 -14.02 13.37
C VAL A 267 2.36 -13.57 13.99
N LEU A 268 2.89 -12.46 13.51
CA LEU A 268 4.14 -11.90 14.01
C LEU A 268 3.86 -10.69 14.90
N GLN A 269 4.48 -10.66 16.08
CA GLN A 269 4.68 -9.47 16.89
C GLN A 269 6.11 -8.97 16.65
N GLY A 270 6.26 -7.93 15.83
CA GLY A 270 7.55 -7.54 15.28
C GLY A 270 8.13 -8.65 14.37
N GLN A 271 9.15 -9.33 14.85
CA GLN A 271 9.81 -10.46 14.16
C GLN A 271 9.57 -11.81 14.86
N GLN A 272 8.86 -11.83 15.98
CA GLN A 272 8.59 -13.04 16.75
C GLN A 272 7.19 -13.56 16.44
N GLU A 273 7.07 -14.85 16.19
CA GLU A 273 5.77 -15.50 16.07
C GLU A 273 5.06 -15.55 17.44
N VAL A 274 3.77 -15.29 17.44
CA VAL A 274 2.93 -15.34 18.65
C VAL A 274 1.85 -16.41 18.51
N PRO A 275 1.48 -17.08 19.62
CA PRO A 275 0.44 -18.11 19.59
C PRO A 275 -0.87 -17.57 19.02
N CYS A 276 -1.44 -18.30 18.07
CA CYS A 276 -2.76 -18.03 17.54
C CYS A 276 -3.53 -19.33 17.32
N SER A 277 -4.86 -19.22 17.29
CA SER A 277 -5.77 -20.33 17.00
C SER A 277 -6.87 -19.81 16.08
N TRP A 278 -7.11 -20.52 14.98
CA TRP A 278 -8.14 -20.17 14.02
C TRP A 278 -9.34 -21.11 14.15
N ASP A 279 -10.53 -20.54 14.31
CA ASP A 279 -11.79 -21.26 14.21
C ASP A 279 -12.27 -21.24 12.74
N HIS A 280 -12.19 -22.39 12.09
CA HIS A 280 -12.56 -22.55 10.69
C HIS A 280 -14.07 -22.46 10.42
N GLN A 281 -14.93 -22.55 11.43
CA GLN A 281 -16.39 -22.44 11.27
C GLN A 281 -16.83 -20.98 11.30
N SER A 282 -16.26 -20.18 12.20
CA SER A 282 -16.58 -18.75 12.33
C SER A 282 -15.67 -17.85 11.50
N GLY A 283 -14.50 -18.35 11.08
CA GLY A 283 -13.47 -17.56 10.41
C GLY A 283 -12.69 -16.64 11.36
N ILE A 284 -12.79 -16.84 12.68
CA ILE A 284 -12.15 -15.99 13.68
C ILE A 284 -10.77 -16.54 14.03
N LEU A 285 -9.74 -15.72 13.82
CA LEU A 285 -8.38 -15.95 14.28
C LEU A 285 -8.19 -15.24 15.63
N THR A 286 -7.93 -16.01 16.68
CA THR A 286 -7.62 -15.49 18.02
C THR A 286 -6.12 -15.51 18.24
N VAL A 287 -5.55 -14.37 18.62
CA VAL A 287 -4.11 -14.14 18.81
C VAL A 287 -3.86 -13.80 20.28
N LYS A 288 -2.84 -14.43 20.87
CA LYS A 288 -2.35 -14.13 22.23
C LYS A 288 -1.00 -13.43 22.13
N PRO A 289 -0.98 -12.09 22.01
CA PRO A 289 0.27 -11.34 21.93
C PRO A 289 1.05 -11.42 23.24
N GLN A 290 2.35 -11.17 23.17
CA GLN A 290 3.17 -10.93 24.35
C GLN A 290 2.98 -9.49 24.79
N ILE A 291 2.15 -9.30 25.81
CA ILE A 291 1.81 -7.99 26.35
C ILE A 291 2.82 -7.65 27.43
N LYS A 292 3.52 -6.52 27.26
CA LYS A 292 4.49 -6.00 28.22
C LYS A 292 4.17 -4.54 28.51
N ASP A 293 4.59 -4.09 29.68
CA ASP A 293 4.38 -2.73 30.15
C ASP A 293 4.95 -1.69 29.18
N HIS A 294 4.18 -0.61 28.97
CA HIS A 294 4.59 0.60 28.24
C HIS A 294 4.99 0.38 26.77
N LYS A 295 4.24 -0.44 26.02
CA LYS A 295 4.57 -0.71 24.60
C LYS A 295 3.38 -0.52 23.67
N VAL A 296 3.72 -0.15 22.44
CA VAL A 296 2.87 -0.39 21.27
C VAL A 296 3.21 -1.79 20.76
N ILE A 297 2.20 -2.62 20.61
CA ILE A 297 2.29 -3.96 20.03
C ILE A 297 1.91 -3.87 18.56
N THR A 298 2.86 -4.14 17.67
CA THR A 298 2.59 -4.26 16.23
C THR A 298 2.41 -5.72 15.86
N LEU A 299 1.23 -6.06 15.33
CA LEU A 299 0.93 -7.39 14.80
C LEU A 299 0.85 -7.37 13.27
N ARG A 300 1.37 -8.42 12.64
CA ARG A 300 1.14 -8.73 11.22
C ARG A 300 0.55 -10.14 11.12
N VAL A 301 -0.58 -10.27 10.42
CA VAL A 301 -1.23 -11.56 10.18
C VAL A 301 -0.82 -12.04 8.79
N PHE A 302 -0.39 -13.29 8.70
CA PHE A 302 -0.09 -13.96 7.45
C PHE A 302 -0.97 -15.20 7.33
N GLY A 303 -1.33 -15.54 6.10
CA GLY A 303 -2.09 -16.74 5.80
C GLY A 303 -2.24 -16.89 4.29
N ARG A 304 -2.56 -18.10 3.83
CA ARG A 304 -2.97 -18.34 2.45
C ARG A 304 -4.37 -18.91 2.41
N ASN A 305 -5.20 -18.40 1.52
CA ASN A 305 -6.51 -19.00 1.31
C ASN A 305 -6.38 -20.36 0.60
N GLN A 306 -7.47 -21.13 0.55
CA GLN A 306 -7.49 -22.44 -0.11
C GLN A 306 -7.24 -22.40 -1.62
N ARG A 307 -7.37 -21.21 -2.25
CA ARG A 307 -7.08 -20.99 -3.68
C ARG A 307 -5.64 -20.52 -3.93
N GLY A 308 -4.82 -20.40 -2.88
CA GLY A 308 -3.38 -20.15 -2.95
C GLY A 308 -2.96 -18.68 -2.84
N ASN A 309 -3.88 -17.71 -2.85
CA ASN A 309 -3.53 -16.31 -2.66
C ASN A 309 -3.19 -16.05 -1.19
N ALA A 310 -2.12 -15.29 -0.97
CA ALA A 310 -1.71 -14.83 0.33
C ALA A 310 -2.54 -13.62 0.80
N LEU A 311 -2.76 -13.58 2.11
CA LEU A 311 -3.25 -12.42 2.83
C LEU A 311 -2.15 -11.36 2.91
N HIS A 312 -2.52 -10.11 2.65
CA HIS A 312 -1.59 -8.99 2.77
C HIS A 312 -1.31 -8.66 4.25
N PRO A 313 -0.07 -8.79 4.75
CA PRO A 313 0.23 -8.70 6.17
C PRO A 313 0.31 -7.25 6.66
N LYS A 314 -0.84 -6.57 6.71
CA LYS A 314 -0.97 -5.21 7.27
C LYS A 314 -0.48 -5.16 8.71
N GLU A 315 0.08 -4.02 9.09
CA GLU A 315 0.47 -3.75 10.46
C GLU A 315 -0.75 -3.25 11.27
N PHE A 316 -0.98 -3.89 12.42
CA PHE A 316 -1.99 -3.48 13.39
C PHE A 316 -1.31 -3.07 14.68
N HIS A 317 -1.52 -1.83 15.12
CA HIS A 317 -0.81 -1.25 16.28
C HIS A 317 -1.75 -1.10 17.48
N TYR A 318 -1.53 -1.91 18.52
CA TYR A 318 -2.32 -1.87 19.75
C TYR A 318 -1.52 -1.25 20.90
N LYS A 319 -2.20 -0.53 21.79
CA LYS A 319 -1.60 0.05 23.00
C LYS A 319 -1.88 -0.87 24.21
N THR A 320 -0.98 -0.97 25.17
CA THR A 320 -1.22 -1.75 26.41
C THR A 320 -1.84 -0.89 27.51
N VAL A 321 -2.58 -1.46 28.47
CA VAL A 321 -3.21 -0.69 29.56
C VAL A 321 -2.18 0.00 30.45
N ASN A 322 -0.98 -0.57 30.61
CA ASN A 322 0.11 0.14 31.30
C ASN A 322 0.67 1.33 30.50
N TYR A 323 0.32 1.49 29.22
CA TYR A 323 0.47 2.77 28.53
C TYR A 323 -0.34 3.89 29.22
N GLN A 324 -1.39 3.54 29.98
CA GLN A 324 -2.12 4.49 30.83
C GLN A 324 -1.38 4.90 32.11
N GLN A 325 -0.29 4.21 32.51
CA GLN A 325 0.56 4.73 33.58
C GLN A 325 1.32 5.99 33.15
N TRP A 326 1.36 6.32 31.85
CA TRP A 326 1.71 7.68 31.39
C TRP A 326 0.64 8.73 31.69
N HIS A 327 -0.42 8.40 32.46
CA HIS A 327 -1.49 9.33 32.79
C HIS A 327 -1.45 9.85 34.23
N THR A 328 -0.47 9.45 35.04
CA THR A 328 -0.24 10.15 36.31
C THR A 328 0.39 11.51 36.05
N LEU A 329 0.02 12.55 36.81
CA LEU A 329 0.63 13.90 36.71
C LEU A 329 2.17 13.83 36.74
N GLU A 330 2.71 12.86 37.47
CA GLU A 330 4.16 12.67 37.62
C GLU A 330 4.81 12.10 36.35
N ASP A 331 4.13 11.18 35.65
CA ASP A 331 4.66 10.60 34.41
C ASP A 331 4.50 11.56 33.21
N TRP A 332 3.45 12.40 33.23
CA TRP A 332 3.33 13.58 32.36
C TRP A 332 4.49 14.54 32.54
N LYS A 333 4.80 14.83 33.80
CA LYS A 333 5.89 15.72 34.17
C LYS A 333 7.23 15.14 33.71
N LYS A 334 7.48 13.85 33.90
CA LYS A 334 8.68 13.17 33.40
C LYS A 334 8.80 13.21 31.88
N ALA A 335 7.72 12.95 31.14
CA ALA A 335 7.71 13.02 29.68
C ALA A 335 8.02 14.44 29.18
N PHE A 336 7.42 15.45 29.82
CA PHE A 336 7.68 16.86 29.52
C PHE A 336 9.12 17.26 29.88
N GLU A 337 9.61 16.88 31.05
CA GLU A 337 10.99 17.13 31.49
C GLU A 337 12.02 16.45 30.57
N GLN A 338 11.75 15.23 30.11
CA GLN A 338 12.60 14.53 29.15
C GLN A 338 12.55 15.19 27.77
N GLY A 339 11.38 15.57 27.27
CA GLY A 339 11.23 16.34 26.02
C GLY A 339 11.97 17.68 26.06
N GLU A 340 11.81 18.45 27.14
CA GLU A 340 12.51 19.72 27.37
C GLU A 340 14.02 19.54 27.52
N MET A 341 14.46 18.51 28.23
CA MET A 341 15.89 18.18 28.35
C MET A 341 16.49 17.85 26.98
N GLN A 342 15.80 17.04 26.17
CA GLN A 342 16.24 16.71 24.82
C GLN A 342 16.23 17.93 23.90
N PHE A 343 15.25 18.82 24.04
CA PHE A 343 15.21 20.09 23.32
C PHE A 343 16.37 21.03 23.71
N ALA A 344 16.75 21.08 24.99
CA ALA A 344 17.92 21.81 25.44
C ALA A 344 19.22 21.21 24.89
N GLN A 345 19.33 19.89 24.85
CA GLN A 345 20.47 19.17 24.23
C GLN A 345 20.53 19.44 22.71
N LEU A 346 19.38 19.49 22.03
CA LEU A 346 19.27 19.87 20.63
C LEU A 346 19.77 21.30 20.39
N LYS A 347 19.39 22.27 21.24
CA LYS A 347 19.91 23.66 21.17
C LYS A 347 21.43 23.71 21.34
N HIS A 348 21.98 22.89 22.23
CA HIS A 348 23.43 22.77 22.38
C HIS A 348 24.09 22.16 21.14
N ALA A 349 23.52 21.09 20.58
CA ALA A 349 24.00 20.45 19.35
C ALA A 349 23.97 21.40 18.14
N VAL A 350 22.91 22.21 18.05
CA VAL A 350 22.77 23.32 17.09
C VAL A 350 23.92 24.32 17.23
N LYS A 351 24.19 24.81 18.45
CA LYS A 351 25.29 25.73 18.71
C LYS A 351 26.65 25.13 18.37
N ALA A 352 26.81 23.83 18.60
CA ALA A 352 28.01 23.05 18.27
C ALA A 352 28.08 22.64 16.78
N LYS A 353 27.07 22.95 15.96
CA LYS A 353 26.95 22.54 14.54
C LYS A 353 27.11 21.03 14.32
N ASN A 354 26.72 20.19 15.29
CA ASN A 354 26.84 18.74 15.21
C ASN A 354 25.58 18.13 14.56
N THR A 355 25.65 17.89 13.24
CA THR A 355 24.51 17.43 12.43
C THR A 355 23.95 16.07 12.81
N GLN A 356 24.79 15.14 13.29
CA GLN A 356 24.35 13.82 13.73
C GLN A 356 23.59 13.92 15.06
N ALA A 357 24.11 14.69 16.01
CA ALA A 357 23.42 14.95 17.27
C ALA A 357 22.11 15.72 17.04
N ILE A 358 22.11 16.70 16.14
CA ILE A 358 20.89 17.45 15.77
C ILE A 358 19.82 16.49 15.25
N ARG A 359 20.17 15.54 14.38
CA ARG A 359 19.23 14.56 13.87
C ARG A 359 18.66 13.69 14.99
N LEU A 360 19.53 13.06 15.79
CA LEU A 360 19.12 12.15 16.86
C LEU A 360 18.22 12.85 17.89
N HIS A 361 18.67 13.97 18.44
CA HIS A 361 17.91 14.71 19.45
C HIS A 361 16.62 15.32 18.88
N SER A 362 16.59 15.70 17.59
CA SER A 362 15.34 16.16 16.96
C SER A 362 14.30 15.05 16.83
N GLU A 363 14.71 13.83 16.50
CA GLU A 363 13.80 12.68 16.36
C GLU A 363 13.31 12.20 17.74
N GLU A 364 14.19 12.13 18.74
CA GLU A 364 13.85 11.78 20.12
C GLU A 364 12.93 12.81 20.78
N ALA A 365 13.25 14.11 20.65
CA ALA A 365 12.39 15.18 21.16
C ALA A 365 11.00 15.11 20.52
N LEU A 366 10.92 15.00 19.19
CA LEU A 366 9.64 14.88 18.47
C LEU A 366 8.84 13.65 18.92
N HIS A 367 9.50 12.54 19.24
CA HIS A 367 8.83 11.35 19.76
C HIS A 367 8.18 11.59 21.13
N PHE A 368 8.94 12.10 22.11
CA PHE A 368 8.41 12.37 23.45
C PHE A 368 7.34 13.47 23.44
N PHE A 369 7.51 14.49 22.61
CA PHE A 369 6.48 15.50 22.44
C PHE A 369 5.22 14.97 21.71
N ARG A 370 5.34 14.06 20.72
CA ARG A 370 4.16 13.41 20.09
C ARG A 370 3.41 12.47 21.03
N LEU A 371 4.12 11.72 21.88
CA LEU A 371 3.50 10.93 22.94
C LEU A 371 2.65 11.80 23.88
N SER A 372 3.07 13.05 24.11
CA SER A 372 2.27 14.02 24.88
C SER A 372 1.03 14.52 24.12
N LEU A 373 1.05 14.55 22.79
CA LEU A 373 -0.10 14.94 21.96
C LEU A 373 -1.19 13.86 21.89
N GLU A 374 -0.80 12.59 21.84
CA GLU A 374 -1.73 11.45 21.64
C GLU A 374 -2.75 11.25 22.77
N LEU A 375 -2.66 12.05 23.83
CA LEU A 375 -3.42 11.91 25.06
C LEU A 375 -4.07 13.23 25.51
N GLN A 376 -4.06 14.23 24.61
CA GLN A 376 -4.69 15.54 24.78
C GLN A 376 -6.22 15.51 24.89
N HIS A 377 -6.88 14.35 24.71
CA HIS A 377 -8.32 14.22 24.93
C HIS A 377 -8.75 14.49 26.38
N ALA A 378 -7.82 14.55 27.35
CA ALA A 378 -8.13 14.66 28.77
C ALA A 378 -7.74 15.97 29.48
N ASN A 379 -6.98 16.92 28.88
CA ASN A 379 -6.52 18.11 29.63
C ASN A 379 -6.23 19.38 28.78
N PRO A 380 -6.76 20.56 29.15
CA PRO A 380 -6.57 21.84 28.44
C PRO A 380 -5.20 22.56 28.61
N VAL A 381 -4.20 21.98 29.30
CA VAL A 381 -2.87 22.64 29.50
C VAL A 381 -1.86 22.36 28.36
N ALA A 382 -2.26 21.69 27.27
CA ALA A 382 -1.35 21.16 26.26
C ALA A 382 -0.70 22.17 25.28
N ARG A 383 -0.97 23.47 25.42
CA ARG A 383 -0.41 24.54 24.56
C ARG A 383 1.13 24.57 24.54
N LYS A 384 1.79 24.35 25.69
CA LYS A 384 3.26 24.44 25.79
C LYS A 384 3.98 23.35 24.99
N ALA A 385 3.43 22.13 24.96
CA ALA A 385 4.01 21.01 24.22
C ALA A 385 3.93 21.22 22.70
N GLU A 386 2.82 21.76 22.21
CA GLU A 386 2.65 22.04 20.78
C GLU A 386 3.58 23.16 20.28
N VAL A 387 3.89 24.15 21.11
CA VAL A 387 4.91 25.17 20.81
C VAL A 387 6.31 24.53 20.71
N GLY A 388 6.64 23.58 21.60
CA GLY A 388 7.92 22.85 21.54
C GLY A 388 8.11 22.01 20.27
N ILE A 389 7.04 21.37 19.77
CA ILE A 389 7.06 20.63 18.49
C ILE A 389 7.34 21.56 17.32
N LEU A 390 6.66 22.72 17.30
CA LEU A 390 6.86 23.72 16.27
C LEU A 390 8.33 24.18 16.24
N ASP A 391 8.93 24.45 17.40
CA ASP A 391 10.33 24.84 17.51
C ASP A 391 11.28 23.73 17.01
N CYS A 392 11.01 22.46 17.35
CA CYS A 392 11.79 21.33 16.86
C CYS A 392 11.75 21.19 15.33
N LEU A 393 10.57 21.36 14.72
CA LEU A 393 10.39 21.31 13.27
C LEU A 393 11.12 22.46 12.57
N VAL A 394 11.06 23.67 13.13
CA VAL A 394 11.79 24.84 12.61
C VAL A 394 13.30 24.61 12.66
N ILE A 395 13.82 24.11 13.79
CA ILE A 395 15.24 23.77 13.92
C ILE A 395 15.64 22.72 12.88
N GLN A 396 14.85 21.65 12.74
CA GLN A 396 15.13 20.59 11.79
C GLN A 396 15.13 21.10 10.35
N SER A 397 14.19 21.96 9.99
CA SER A 397 14.09 22.57 8.66
C SER A 397 15.32 23.43 8.34
N GLN A 398 15.67 24.34 9.25
CA GLN A 398 16.77 25.28 9.07
C GLN A 398 18.14 24.61 9.10
N PHE A 399 18.39 23.71 10.06
CA PHE A 399 19.72 23.13 10.25
C PHE A 399 20.02 21.94 9.33
N LEU A 400 19.03 21.12 9.01
CA LEU A 400 19.22 19.97 8.14
C LEU A 400 18.87 20.26 6.68
N ASN A 401 18.56 21.52 6.36
CA ASN A 401 18.16 21.97 5.03
C ASN A 401 16.98 21.13 4.46
N LYS A 402 16.04 20.78 5.34
CA LYS A 402 14.84 20.02 5.00
C LYS A 402 13.67 20.96 4.76
N ASP A 403 12.97 20.81 3.65
CA ASP A 403 11.72 21.54 3.45
C ASP A 403 10.62 20.93 4.33
N LEU A 404 10.22 21.67 5.36
CA LEU A 404 9.11 21.35 6.26
C LEU A 404 8.11 22.52 6.32
N SER A 405 8.14 23.40 5.32
CA SER A 405 7.40 24.67 5.33
C SER A 405 5.88 24.45 5.46
N GLU A 406 5.32 23.50 4.72
CA GLU A 406 3.90 23.13 4.80
C GLU A 406 3.50 22.57 6.18
N GLU A 407 4.32 21.67 6.74
CA GLU A 407 4.04 21.06 8.04
C GLU A 407 4.14 22.11 9.16
N ILE A 408 5.15 22.97 9.13
CA ILE A 408 5.29 24.11 10.05
C ILE A 408 4.07 25.04 9.95
N ALA A 409 3.62 25.37 8.74
CA ALA A 409 2.45 26.21 8.53
C ALA A 409 1.17 25.56 9.06
N LYS A 410 0.98 24.25 8.83
CA LYS A 410 -0.14 23.47 9.34
C LYS A 410 -0.18 23.45 10.87
N GLN A 411 0.97 23.22 11.53
CA GLN A 411 1.05 23.21 12.99
C GLN A 411 0.78 24.60 13.59
N LYS A 412 1.28 25.68 12.97
CA LYS A 412 0.96 27.07 13.37
C LYS A 412 -0.53 27.37 13.25
N SER A 413 -1.15 26.99 12.14
CA SER A 413 -2.58 27.19 11.91
C SER A 413 -3.44 26.45 12.94
N ARG A 414 -3.08 25.19 13.23
CA ARG A 414 -3.75 24.39 14.27
C ARG A 414 -3.63 25.00 15.65
N LEU A 415 -2.42 25.43 16.04
CA LEU A 415 -2.17 26.11 17.32
C LEU A 415 -3.03 27.37 17.47
N ALA A 416 -3.15 28.17 16.41
CA ALA A 416 -3.97 29.38 16.41
C ALA A 416 -5.47 29.08 16.50
N ALA A 417 -5.95 28.01 15.86
CA ALA A 417 -7.36 27.60 15.89
C ALA A 417 -7.78 27.04 17.26
N PHE A 418 -6.92 26.24 17.91
CA PHE A 418 -7.22 25.62 19.21
C PHE A 418 -6.89 26.52 20.41
N TYR A 419 -5.88 27.39 20.29
CA TYR A 419 -5.50 28.36 21.33
C TYR A 419 -5.54 29.78 20.76
N PRO A 420 -6.75 30.33 20.52
CA PRO A 420 -6.88 31.71 20.06
C PRO A 420 -6.17 32.62 21.06
N ILE A 421 -5.29 33.48 20.55
CA ILE A 421 -4.57 34.45 21.38
C ILE A 421 -5.63 35.37 22.00
N GLN A 422 -5.93 35.21 23.28
CA GLN A 422 -6.60 36.26 24.04
C GLN A 422 -5.58 37.39 24.17
N THR A 423 -5.78 38.46 23.40
CA THR A 423 -5.13 39.74 23.65
C THR A 423 -5.62 40.27 25.00
N GLN A 424 -4.97 39.89 26.08
CA GLN A 424 -5.04 40.66 27.32
C GLN A 424 -4.13 41.88 27.14
N THR A 425 -4.76 43.00 26.82
CA THR A 425 -4.25 44.34 27.15
C THR A 425 -4.31 44.51 28.68
N GLN A 426 -3.15 44.53 29.33
CA GLN A 426 -2.88 45.19 30.62
C GLN A 426 -1.40 45.62 30.50
N ASP A 427 -1.03 46.89 30.33
CA ASP A 427 -1.19 48.03 31.24
C ASP A 427 -1.03 47.65 32.72
N ASN A 428 0.22 47.34 33.11
CA ASN A 428 0.99 48.01 34.17
C ASN A 428 2.36 47.36 34.38
#